data_AF-A0A4R6Z2E6-F1
#
_entry.id   AF-A0A4R6Z2E6-F1
#
_cell.length_a   1.000
_cell.length_b   1.000
_cell.length_c   1.000
_cell.angle_alpha   90.00
_cell.angle_beta   90.00
_cell.angle_gamma   90.00
#
_symmetry.space_group_name_H-M   'P 1'
#
loop_
_entity.id
_entity.type
_entity.pdbx_description
1 polymer ?
#
loop_
_entity_poly.entity_id
_entity_poly.type
_entity_poly.pdbx_seq_one_letter_code
_entity_poly.pdbx_strand_id
1 'polypeptide(L)'
;MTANATAPVALAFPACGDSAYRFGPAPDARTMQAIVDFILELDKLKGVTRKVKPHSLDRYENSAEHSWQIALLAVSLAPYAPEAIDIDRVIAMLLVHDIGEIDTGDTLVFAHDGWAERKAAERAAVHRIFGLLPPAQAQKFLALWEEFEHGESAEARFAHAADRAMPVLLNLNNNGQSWRENGISYERVTQRVGPPIAAGCPALWTYLQQRLDHARTQGWFGA
;
A
#
# COMPACT_ATOMS: atom_id res chain seq x y z
N MET A 1 -37.51 -35.99 -16.16
CA MET A 1 -36.34 -36.28 -15.30
C MET A 1 -35.14 -36.50 -16.20
N THR A 2 -34.34 -35.46 -16.43
CA THR A 2 -33.00 -35.59 -16.99
C THR A 2 -32.14 -34.54 -16.29
N ALA A 3 -31.29 -35.01 -15.37
CA ALA A 3 -30.36 -34.18 -14.63
C ALA A 3 -29.23 -33.76 -15.57
N ASN A 4 -29.00 -32.47 -15.73
CA ASN A 4 -27.85 -31.93 -16.43
C ASN A 4 -26.73 -31.75 -15.40
N ALA A 5 -25.77 -32.68 -15.38
CA ALA A 5 -24.63 -32.62 -14.48
C ALA A 5 -23.60 -31.65 -15.07
N THR A 6 -23.50 -30.45 -14.50
CA THR A 6 -22.38 -29.53 -14.74
C THR A 6 -21.12 -30.09 -14.09
N ALA A 7 -20.09 -30.34 -14.90
CA ALA A 7 -18.76 -30.71 -14.42
C ALA A 7 -18.14 -29.53 -13.64
N PRO A 8 -17.36 -29.79 -12.56
CA PRO A 8 -16.70 -28.72 -11.82
C PRO A 8 -15.58 -28.12 -12.67
N VAL A 9 -15.56 -26.79 -12.75
CA VAL A 9 -14.43 -26.02 -13.29
C VAL A 9 -13.28 -26.19 -12.30
N ALA A 10 -12.30 -27.02 -12.65
CA ALA A 10 -11.05 -27.12 -11.90
C ALA A 10 -10.29 -25.80 -12.06
N LEU A 11 -10.16 -25.05 -10.96
CA LEU A 11 -9.20 -23.94 -10.87
C LEU A 11 -7.80 -24.53 -10.91
N ALA A 12 -7.21 -24.61 -12.11
CA ALA A 12 -5.80 -24.90 -12.26
C ALA A 12 -5.02 -23.66 -11.81
N PHE A 13 -4.44 -23.70 -10.62
CA PHE A 13 -3.39 -22.75 -10.26
C PHE A 13 -2.24 -22.91 -11.26
N PRO A 14 -1.67 -21.82 -11.81
CA PRO A 14 -0.46 -21.93 -12.62
C PRO A 14 0.60 -22.64 -11.77
N ALA A 15 1.27 -23.62 -12.37
CA ALA A 15 2.42 -24.26 -11.74
C ALA A 15 3.39 -23.15 -11.32
N CYS A 16 3.75 -23.14 -10.03
CA CYS A 16 4.79 -22.27 -9.50
C CYS A 16 5.99 -22.41 -10.44
N GLY A 17 6.32 -21.34 -11.17
CA GLY A 17 7.45 -21.34 -12.08
C GLY A 17 8.71 -21.73 -11.31
N ASP A 18 9.65 -22.38 -12.00
CA ASP A 18 10.94 -22.86 -11.50
C ASP A 18 11.87 -21.73 -10.97
N SER A 19 11.39 -20.88 -10.07
CA SER A 19 12.23 -20.15 -9.12
C SER A 19 12.64 -21.15 -8.05
N ALA A 20 13.46 -22.12 -8.45
CA ALA A 20 14.21 -22.92 -7.51
C ALA A 20 15.05 -21.94 -6.70
N TYR A 21 14.65 -21.69 -5.46
CA TYR A 21 15.54 -21.17 -4.44
C TYR A 21 16.73 -22.11 -4.39
N ARG A 22 17.76 -21.81 -5.18
CA ARG A 22 19.02 -22.54 -5.15
C ARG A 22 19.60 -22.25 -3.77
N PHE A 23 19.60 -23.25 -2.90
CA PHE A 23 20.37 -23.21 -1.66
C PHE A 23 21.86 -23.12 -2.05
N GLY A 24 22.34 -21.89 -2.22
CA GLY A 24 23.77 -21.59 -2.18
C GLY A 24 24.33 -21.97 -0.81
N PRO A 25 25.64 -21.78 -0.59
CA PRO A 25 26.21 -21.96 0.75
C PRO A 25 25.39 -21.15 1.77
N ALA A 26 25.14 -21.74 2.93
CA ALA A 26 24.37 -21.09 3.98
C ALA A 26 24.95 -19.69 4.24
N PRO A 27 24.12 -18.64 4.29
CA PRO A 27 24.61 -17.29 4.60
C PRO A 27 25.39 -17.32 5.92
N ASP A 28 26.49 -16.56 6.00
CA ASP A 28 27.31 -16.54 7.21
C ASP A 28 26.49 -16.04 8.42
N ALA A 29 26.92 -16.38 9.65
CA ALA A 29 26.16 -16.01 10.86
C ALA A 29 25.95 -14.49 10.99
N ARG A 30 26.85 -13.68 10.41
CA ARG A 30 26.74 -12.21 10.35
C ARG A 30 25.60 -11.76 9.43
N THR A 31 25.41 -12.46 8.30
CA THR A 31 24.28 -12.25 7.38
C THR A 31 22.95 -12.58 8.04
N MET A 32 22.89 -13.66 8.83
CA MET A 32 21.67 -14.00 9.58
C MET A 32 21.34 -12.93 10.63
N GLN A 33 22.33 -12.48 11.39
CA GLN A 33 22.13 -11.43 12.39
C GLN A 33 21.59 -10.14 11.77
N ALA A 34 22.17 -9.69 10.64
CA ALA A 34 21.70 -8.53 9.88
C ALA A 34 20.22 -8.63 9.47
N ILE A 35 19.78 -9.82 9.03
CA ILE A 35 18.37 -10.07 8.68
C ILE A 35 17.48 -10.03 9.91
N VAL A 36 17.90 -10.62 11.02
CA VAL A 36 17.14 -10.60 12.28
C VAL A 36 17.01 -9.16 12.79
N ASP A 37 18.09 -8.39 12.78
CA ASP A 37 18.11 -6.98 13.20
C ASP A 37 17.15 -6.15 12.33
N PHE A 38 17.17 -6.35 11.01
CA PHE A 38 16.23 -5.70 10.10
C PHE A 38 14.77 -6.04 10.42
N ILE A 39 14.44 -7.32 10.57
CA ILE A 39 13.05 -7.75 10.84
C ILE A 39 12.56 -7.26 12.21
N LEU A 40 13.41 -7.24 13.23
CA LEU A 40 13.07 -6.66 14.53
C LEU A 40 12.88 -5.14 14.45
N GLU A 41 13.67 -4.45 13.62
CA GLU A 41 13.48 -3.01 13.38
C GLU A 41 12.12 -2.72 12.71
N LEU A 42 11.70 -3.53 11.74
CA LEU A 42 10.40 -3.38 11.05
C LEU A 42 9.20 -3.49 11.99
N ASP A 43 9.31 -4.19 13.12
CA ASP A 43 8.21 -4.33 14.08
C ASP A 43 7.71 -2.97 14.59
N LYS A 44 8.61 -1.98 14.65
CA LYS A 44 8.29 -0.60 15.04
C LYS A 44 7.23 0.06 14.14
N LEU A 45 7.09 -0.37 12.88
CA LEU A 45 6.07 0.16 11.97
C LEU A 45 4.65 -0.07 12.49
N LYS A 46 4.43 -1.14 13.28
CA LYS A 46 3.14 -1.41 13.94
C LYS A 46 2.77 -0.34 14.98
N GLY A 47 3.75 0.39 15.49
CA GLY A 47 3.57 1.52 16.41
C GLY A 47 3.23 2.84 15.72
N VAL A 48 3.37 2.93 14.39
CA VAL A 48 3.04 4.13 13.61
C VAL A 48 1.54 4.14 13.34
N THR A 49 0.80 5.05 13.98
CA THR A 49 -0.65 5.17 13.84
C THR A 49 -1.04 6.17 12.76
N ARG A 50 -1.98 5.77 11.91
CA ARG A 50 -2.61 6.58 10.86
C ARG A 50 -3.86 7.26 11.41
N LYS A 51 -4.55 8.07 10.59
CA LYS A 51 -5.76 8.80 11.02
C LYS A 51 -7.08 8.15 10.64
N VAL A 52 -7.04 6.98 10.03
CA VAL A 52 -8.20 6.18 9.63
C VAL A 52 -8.40 5.06 10.64
N LYS A 53 -9.64 4.69 10.94
CA LYS A 53 -9.95 3.50 11.75
C LYS A 53 -10.22 2.29 10.83
N PRO A 54 -9.70 1.09 11.11
CA PRO A 54 -10.09 -0.12 10.41
C PRO A 54 -11.59 -0.40 10.57
N HIS A 55 -12.15 -1.21 9.67
CA HIS A 55 -13.56 -1.57 9.79
C HIS A 55 -13.83 -2.30 11.11
N SER A 56 -14.90 -1.88 11.81
CA SER A 56 -15.36 -2.49 13.06
C SER A 56 -14.38 -2.39 14.24
N LEU A 57 -13.31 -1.59 14.14
CA LEU A 57 -12.39 -1.35 15.25
C LEU A 57 -12.44 0.11 15.71
N ASP A 58 -12.44 0.31 17.03
CA ASP A 58 -12.35 1.65 17.64
C ASP A 58 -10.91 1.99 18.05
N ARG A 59 -9.98 1.74 17.13
CA ARG A 59 -8.59 2.21 17.20
C ARG A 59 -8.18 2.70 15.83
N TYR A 60 -7.16 3.55 15.80
CA TYR A 60 -6.56 3.93 14.52
C TYR A 60 -5.80 2.76 13.90
N GLU A 61 -5.77 2.80 12.57
CA GLU A 61 -4.98 1.93 11.72
C GLU A 61 -3.49 2.15 12.00
N ASN A 62 -2.66 1.13 11.89
CA ASN A 62 -1.20 1.29 11.85
C ASN A 62 -0.63 1.07 10.44
N SER A 63 0.56 1.62 10.16
CA SER A 63 1.15 1.56 8.80
C SER A 63 1.51 0.15 8.34
N ALA A 64 1.78 -0.77 9.28
CA ALA A 64 2.06 -2.17 8.93
C ALA A 64 0.80 -2.92 8.45
N GLU A 65 -0.35 -2.76 9.13
CA GLU A 65 -1.60 -3.38 8.70
C GLU A 65 -2.19 -2.72 7.45
N HIS A 66 -1.98 -1.41 7.26
CA HIS A 66 -2.27 -0.72 5.99
C HIS A 66 -1.52 -1.40 4.84
N SER A 67 -0.19 -1.53 4.96
CA SER A 67 0.67 -2.14 3.94
C SER A 67 0.25 -3.59 3.61
N TRP A 68 -0.10 -4.39 4.62
CA TRP A 68 -0.66 -5.73 4.41
C TRP A 68 -1.96 -5.70 3.61
N GLN A 69 -2.90 -4.81 3.97
CA GLN A 69 -4.22 -4.76 3.36
C GLN A 69 -4.15 -4.29 1.90
N ILE A 70 -3.33 -3.27 1.61
CA ILE A 70 -3.19 -2.74 0.25
C ILE A 70 -2.44 -3.71 -0.68
N ALA A 71 -1.51 -4.52 -0.15
CA ALA A 71 -0.87 -5.57 -0.94
C ALA A 71 -1.89 -6.62 -1.41
N LEU A 72 -2.79 -7.06 -0.53
CA LEU A 72 -3.88 -7.97 -0.91
C LEU A 72 -4.93 -7.29 -1.80
N LEU A 73 -5.19 -5.99 -1.60
CA LEU A 73 -6.03 -5.21 -2.51
C LEU A 73 -5.43 -5.19 -3.93
N ALA A 74 -4.13 -4.93 -4.06
CA ALA A 74 -3.44 -4.89 -5.34
C ALA A 74 -3.53 -6.24 -6.09
N VAL A 75 -3.29 -7.36 -5.40
CA VAL A 75 -3.47 -8.70 -5.99
C VAL A 75 -4.90 -8.91 -6.47
N SER A 76 -5.88 -8.51 -5.66
CA SER A 76 -7.30 -8.65 -6.01
C SER A 76 -7.71 -7.76 -7.19
N LEU A 77 -7.06 -6.60 -7.34
CA LEU A 77 -7.28 -5.66 -8.42
C LEU A 77 -6.48 -5.98 -9.69
N ALA A 78 -5.55 -6.92 -9.67
CA ALA A 78 -4.67 -7.20 -10.81
C ALA A 78 -5.41 -7.41 -12.15
N PRO A 79 -6.59 -8.07 -12.21
CA PRO A 79 -7.38 -8.16 -13.46
C PRO A 79 -7.89 -6.83 -14.01
N TYR A 80 -7.85 -5.75 -13.21
CA TYR A 80 -8.26 -4.39 -13.56
C TYR A 80 -7.07 -3.45 -13.83
N ALA A 81 -5.84 -3.98 -13.88
CA ALA A 81 -4.68 -3.20 -14.27
C ALA A 81 -4.85 -2.71 -15.72
N PRO A 82 -4.63 -1.41 -16.00
CA PRO A 82 -4.80 -0.85 -17.35
C PRO A 82 -3.69 -1.30 -18.31
N GLU A 83 -2.56 -1.76 -17.78
CA GLU A 83 -1.36 -2.18 -18.49
C GLU A 83 -0.87 -3.50 -17.90
N ALA A 84 -0.02 -4.22 -18.64
CA ALA A 84 0.65 -5.40 -18.10
C ALA A 84 1.62 -4.96 -16.98
N ILE A 85 1.51 -5.60 -15.82
CA ILE A 85 2.31 -5.30 -14.63
C ILE A 85 2.88 -6.58 -14.03
N ASP A 86 4.04 -6.48 -13.38
CA ASP A 86 4.52 -7.52 -12.46
C ASP A 86 3.86 -7.35 -11.09
N ILE A 87 2.87 -8.21 -10.78
CA ILE A 87 2.14 -8.11 -9.52
C ILE A 87 3.01 -8.42 -8.29
N ASP A 88 4.01 -9.30 -8.43
CA ASP A 88 4.91 -9.62 -7.31
C ASP A 88 5.79 -8.41 -6.99
N ARG A 89 6.21 -7.66 -8.01
CA ARG A 89 6.91 -6.38 -7.83
C ARG A 89 6.03 -5.35 -7.12
N VAL A 90 4.75 -5.22 -7.50
CA VAL A 90 3.79 -4.32 -6.84
C VAL A 90 3.61 -4.70 -5.37
N ILE A 91 3.44 -5.99 -5.05
CA ILE A 91 3.34 -6.46 -3.67
C ILE A 91 4.60 -6.08 -2.89
N ALA A 92 5.78 -6.39 -3.42
CA ALA A 92 7.04 -6.08 -2.76
C ALA A 92 7.20 -4.57 -2.53
N MET A 93 6.80 -3.75 -3.50
CA MET A 93 6.81 -2.28 -3.40
C MET A 93 5.88 -1.79 -2.28
N LEU A 94 4.63 -2.26 -2.23
CA LEU A 94 3.67 -1.89 -1.20
C LEU A 94 4.09 -2.36 0.21
N LEU A 95 4.81 -3.48 0.33
CA LEU A 95 5.31 -3.93 1.62
C LEU A 95 6.46 -3.07 2.16
N VAL A 96 7.14 -2.29 1.32
CA VAL A 96 8.29 -1.46 1.73
C VAL A 96 8.03 0.05 1.72
N HIS A 97 6.95 0.52 1.07
CA HIS A 97 6.73 1.95 0.81
C HIS A 97 6.70 2.83 2.07
N ASP A 98 6.05 2.37 3.14
CA ASP A 98 5.88 3.13 4.39
C ASP A 98 6.98 2.83 5.44
N ILE A 99 8.05 2.09 5.12
CA ILE A 99 9.09 1.74 6.10
C ILE A 99 9.79 2.99 6.67
N GLY A 100 9.91 4.06 5.88
CA GLY A 100 10.48 5.33 6.34
C GLY A 100 9.71 5.95 7.51
N GLU A 101 8.42 5.63 7.65
CA GLU A 101 7.56 6.15 8.72
C GLU A 101 7.95 5.66 10.12
N ILE A 102 8.78 4.63 10.23
CA ILE A 102 9.33 4.18 11.52
C ILE A 102 10.05 5.33 12.24
N ASP A 103 10.76 6.18 11.50
CA ASP A 103 11.51 7.30 12.07
C ASP A 103 10.76 8.63 11.96
N THR A 104 9.89 8.79 10.95
CA THR A 104 9.23 10.07 10.66
C THR A 104 7.80 10.17 11.16
N GLY A 105 7.18 9.04 11.53
CA GLY A 105 5.75 8.91 11.75
C GLY A 105 4.93 9.06 10.46
N ASP A 106 3.62 8.76 10.54
CA ASP A 106 2.64 8.97 9.46
C ASP A 106 2.31 10.46 9.28
N THR A 107 1.98 10.89 8.06
CA THR A 107 1.12 12.07 7.93
C THR A 107 0.06 11.93 6.87
N LEU A 108 -1.06 12.56 7.20
CA LEU A 108 -2.18 12.73 6.31
C LEU A 108 -1.71 13.27 4.97
N VAL A 109 -2.17 12.61 3.91
CA VAL A 109 -1.99 13.03 2.51
C VAL A 109 -2.48 14.47 2.22
N PHE A 110 -3.25 15.04 3.16
CA PHE A 110 -3.81 16.39 3.15
C PHE A 110 -2.98 17.43 3.95
N ALA A 111 -1.77 17.12 4.39
CA ALA A 111 -0.88 18.11 5.00
C ALA A 111 -0.43 19.18 3.96
N HIS A 112 -0.34 20.44 4.39
CA HIS A 112 -0.11 21.59 3.49
C HIS A 112 1.37 21.95 3.29
N ASP A 113 2.26 21.62 4.23
CA ASP A 113 3.65 22.10 4.25
C ASP A 113 4.67 21.01 4.60
N GLY A 114 5.96 21.28 4.35
CA GLY A 114 7.08 20.44 4.82
C GLY A 114 7.34 19.17 4.00
N TRP A 115 6.74 19.05 2.82
CA TRP A 115 6.87 17.85 1.98
C TRP A 115 8.32 17.53 1.61
N ALA A 116 9.12 18.55 1.28
CA ALA A 116 10.51 18.34 0.88
C ALA A 116 11.37 17.86 2.05
N GLU A 117 11.28 18.53 3.21
CA GLU A 117 11.99 18.14 4.43
C GLU A 117 11.56 16.75 4.90
N ARG A 118 10.26 16.46 4.84
CA ARG A 118 9.71 15.15 5.19
C ARG A 118 10.22 14.06 4.27
N LYS A 119 10.22 14.29 2.95
CA LYS A 119 10.73 13.31 1.99
C LYS A 119 12.24 13.09 2.13
N ALA A 120 13.00 14.11 2.49
CA ALA A 120 14.40 13.95 2.86
C ALA A 120 14.57 13.10 4.14
N ALA A 121 13.71 13.31 5.14
CA ALA A 121 13.71 12.52 6.37
C ALA A 121 13.30 11.05 6.14
N GLU A 122 12.25 10.80 5.36
CA GLU A 122 11.81 9.45 4.97
C GLU A 122 12.93 8.74 4.19
N ARG A 123 13.60 9.44 3.26
CA ARG A 123 14.76 8.91 2.54
C ARG A 123 15.90 8.53 3.49
N ALA A 124 16.22 9.38 4.47
CA ALA A 124 17.25 9.08 5.46
C ALA A 124 16.88 7.85 6.32
N ALA A 125 15.61 7.73 6.70
CA ALA A 125 15.09 6.60 7.46
C ALA A 125 15.23 5.28 6.68
N VAL A 126 14.80 5.23 5.42
CA VAL A 126 14.91 4.00 4.62
C VAL A 126 16.36 3.63 4.32
N HIS A 127 17.26 4.59 4.14
CA HIS A 127 18.70 4.30 4.03
C HIS A 127 19.26 3.65 5.29
N ARG A 128 18.88 4.16 6.47
CA ARG A 128 19.29 3.57 7.76
C ARG A 128 18.72 2.17 7.94
N ILE A 129 17.41 2.00 7.70
CA ILE A 129 16.69 0.75 7.99
C ILE A 129 17.06 -0.34 6.98
N PHE A 130 17.02 -0.06 5.67
CA PHE A 130 17.48 -1.03 4.67
C PHE A 130 18.98 -1.29 4.77
N GLY A 131 19.76 -0.32 5.25
CA GLY A 131 21.19 -0.48 5.52
C GLY A 131 21.55 -1.52 6.58
N LEU A 132 20.57 -2.01 7.36
CA LEU A 132 20.74 -3.17 8.25
C LEU A 132 20.94 -4.48 7.47
N LEU A 133 20.41 -4.57 6.25
CA LEU A 133 20.50 -5.76 5.41
C LEU A 133 21.85 -5.85 4.68
N PRO A 134 22.22 -7.05 4.18
CA PRO A 134 23.31 -7.19 3.24
C PRO A 134 23.14 -6.25 2.03
N PRO A 135 24.22 -5.65 1.49
CA PRO A 135 24.13 -4.56 0.50
C PRO A 135 23.25 -4.85 -0.71
N ALA A 136 23.31 -6.07 -1.24
CA ALA A 136 22.51 -6.46 -2.41
C ALA A 136 20.99 -6.53 -2.11
N GLN A 137 20.59 -6.87 -0.87
CA GLN A 137 19.19 -6.84 -0.47
C GLN A 137 18.74 -5.41 -0.16
N ALA A 138 19.56 -4.66 0.57
CA ALA A 138 19.33 -3.25 0.88
C ALA A 138 19.05 -2.43 -0.39
N GLN A 139 19.89 -2.60 -1.43
CA GLN A 139 19.72 -1.91 -2.72
C GLN A 139 18.41 -2.27 -3.43
N LYS A 140 17.95 -3.52 -3.33
CA LYS A 140 16.68 -3.94 -3.95
C LYS A 140 15.48 -3.27 -3.28
N PHE A 141 15.44 -3.23 -1.95
CA PHE A 141 14.35 -2.58 -1.23
C PHE A 141 14.38 -1.07 -1.37
N LEU A 142 15.57 -0.46 -1.37
CA LEU A 142 15.70 0.96 -1.66
C LEU A 142 15.20 1.30 -3.06
N ALA A 143 15.55 0.50 -4.08
CA ALA A 143 15.07 0.73 -5.45
C ALA A 143 13.54 0.61 -5.57
N LEU A 144 12.91 -0.33 -4.87
CA LEU A 144 11.45 -0.44 -4.82
C LEU A 144 10.81 0.77 -4.15
N TRP A 145 11.38 1.23 -3.02
CA TRP A 145 10.91 2.42 -2.34
C TRP A 145 11.05 3.67 -3.22
N GLU A 146 12.21 3.86 -3.88
CA GLU A 146 12.43 4.98 -4.80
C GLU A 146 11.49 4.92 -6.01
N GLU A 147 11.21 3.74 -6.55
CA GLU A 147 10.26 3.56 -7.64
C GLU A 147 8.83 3.96 -7.23
N PHE A 148 8.40 3.55 -6.03
CA PHE A 148 7.13 4.02 -5.47
C PHE A 148 7.12 5.54 -5.36
N GLU A 149 8.16 6.14 -4.80
CA GLU A 149 8.24 7.59 -4.60
C GLU A 149 8.17 8.40 -5.90
N HIS A 150 8.80 7.92 -6.98
CA HIS A 150 8.69 8.57 -8.29
C HIS A 150 7.31 8.41 -8.92
N GLY A 151 6.65 7.25 -8.76
CA GLY A 151 5.30 7.02 -9.26
C GLY A 151 5.19 6.92 -10.79
N GLU A 152 6.31 6.65 -11.47
CA GLU A 152 6.42 6.73 -12.93
C GLU A 152 6.22 5.39 -13.66
N SER A 153 6.54 4.25 -13.02
CA SER A 153 6.31 2.93 -13.63
C SER A 153 4.84 2.53 -13.60
N ALA A 154 4.45 1.57 -14.44
CA ALA A 154 3.09 1.03 -14.42
C ALA A 154 2.77 0.39 -13.06
N GLU A 155 3.75 -0.34 -12.50
CA GLU A 155 3.71 -0.93 -11.16
C GLU A 155 3.54 0.13 -10.07
N ALA A 156 4.32 1.21 -10.10
CA ALA A 156 4.23 2.28 -9.11
C ALA A 156 2.90 3.03 -9.19
N ARG A 157 2.41 3.33 -10.40
CA ARG A 157 1.07 3.94 -10.57
C ARG A 157 -0.02 3.02 -10.00
N PHE A 158 0.05 1.73 -10.27
CA PHE A 158 -0.90 0.76 -9.76
C PHE A 158 -0.83 0.62 -8.22
N ALA A 159 0.39 0.61 -7.66
CA ALA A 159 0.63 0.64 -6.22
C ALA A 159 0.05 1.90 -5.56
N HIS A 160 0.29 3.09 -6.13
CA HIS A 160 -0.32 4.35 -5.67
C HIS A 160 -1.84 4.30 -5.71
N ALA A 161 -2.45 3.70 -6.73
CA ALA A 161 -3.89 3.56 -6.77
C ALA A 161 -4.43 2.71 -5.61
N ALA A 162 -3.76 1.60 -5.26
CA ALA A 162 -4.14 0.77 -4.12
C ALA A 162 -3.94 1.51 -2.79
N ASP A 163 -2.78 2.16 -2.59
CA ASP A 163 -2.48 2.97 -1.39
C ASP A 163 -3.53 4.05 -1.17
N ARG A 164 -3.79 4.87 -2.20
CA ARG A 164 -4.71 6.02 -2.10
C ARG A 164 -6.17 5.60 -1.94
N ALA A 165 -6.55 4.45 -2.48
CA ALA A 165 -7.91 3.95 -2.39
C ALA A 165 -8.27 3.44 -0.99
N MET A 166 -7.33 2.86 -0.24
CA MET A 166 -7.66 2.20 1.02
C MET A 166 -8.21 3.15 2.10
N PRO A 167 -7.58 4.31 2.37
CA PRO A 167 -8.17 5.31 3.26
C PRO A 167 -9.56 5.78 2.81
N VAL A 168 -9.81 5.84 1.49
CA VAL A 168 -11.13 6.23 0.96
C VAL A 168 -12.17 5.15 1.26
N LEU A 169 -11.85 3.88 0.99
CA LEU A 169 -12.74 2.75 1.27
C LEU A 169 -13.10 2.68 2.75
N LEU A 170 -12.12 2.84 3.64
CA LEU A 170 -12.34 2.83 5.09
C LEU A 170 -13.17 4.03 5.56
N ASN A 171 -12.94 5.24 5.03
CA ASN A 171 -13.79 6.39 5.34
C ASN A 171 -15.23 6.17 4.86
N LEU A 172 -15.43 5.68 3.64
CA LEU A 172 -16.77 5.37 3.12
C LEU A 172 -17.50 4.32 3.98
N ASN A 173 -16.76 3.38 4.56
CA ASN A 173 -17.32 2.34 5.42
C ASN A 173 -17.53 2.79 6.89
N ASN A 174 -16.91 3.91 7.28
CA ASN A 174 -16.97 4.48 8.62
C ASN A 174 -17.61 5.88 8.61
N ASN A 175 -18.58 6.12 7.71
CA ASN A 175 -19.36 7.37 7.64
C ASN A 175 -18.49 8.65 7.61
N GLY A 176 -17.36 8.58 6.90
CA GLY A 176 -16.41 9.67 6.74
C GLY A 176 -15.58 10.00 7.99
N GLN A 177 -15.38 9.04 8.89
CA GLN A 177 -14.73 9.24 10.20
C GLN A 177 -13.49 10.14 10.14
N SER A 178 -12.46 9.76 9.38
CA SER A 178 -11.20 10.51 9.31
C SER A 178 -11.39 11.87 8.64
N TRP A 179 -12.22 11.95 7.60
CA TRP A 179 -12.51 13.21 6.92
C TRP A 179 -13.22 14.21 7.84
N ARG A 180 -14.20 13.76 8.62
CA ARG A 180 -14.95 14.60 9.56
C ARG A 180 -14.09 15.06 10.73
N GLU A 181 -13.34 14.14 11.34
CA GLU A 181 -12.45 14.47 12.47
C GLU A 181 -11.33 15.45 12.09
N ASN A 182 -10.90 15.46 10.83
CA ASN A 182 -9.76 16.26 10.38
C ASN A 182 -10.17 17.41 9.43
N GLY A 183 -11.46 17.74 9.33
CA GLY A 183 -11.94 18.89 8.54
C GLY A 183 -11.64 18.78 7.03
N ILE A 184 -11.69 17.58 6.47
CA ILE A 184 -11.38 17.32 5.06
C ILE A 184 -12.65 17.44 4.22
N SER A 185 -12.65 18.33 3.23
CA SER A 185 -13.78 18.52 2.30
C SER A 185 -13.77 17.50 1.16
N TYR A 186 -14.92 17.34 0.51
CA TYR A 186 -15.08 16.51 -0.69
C TYR A 186 -14.10 16.91 -1.80
N GLU A 187 -13.94 18.21 -2.04
CA GLU A 187 -13.05 18.74 -3.08
C GLU A 187 -11.60 18.38 -2.77
N ARG A 188 -11.17 18.46 -1.51
CA ARG A 188 -9.81 18.06 -1.11
C ARG A 188 -9.58 16.57 -1.32
N VAL A 189 -10.54 15.71 -0.97
CA VAL A 189 -10.45 14.27 -1.21
C VAL A 189 -10.30 14.01 -2.71
N THR A 190 -11.27 14.45 -3.52
CA THR A 190 -11.29 14.18 -4.97
C THR A 190 -10.07 14.72 -5.71
N GLN A 191 -9.61 15.94 -5.38
CA GLN A 191 -8.42 16.53 -6.01
C GLN A 191 -7.12 15.82 -5.63
N ARG A 192 -7.00 15.34 -4.39
CA ARG A 192 -5.75 14.75 -3.90
C ARG A 192 -5.63 13.26 -4.20
N VAL A 193 -6.71 12.49 -4.05
CA VAL A 193 -6.70 11.03 -4.20
C VAL A 193 -7.19 10.57 -5.58
N GLY A 194 -8.00 11.38 -6.27
CA GLY A 194 -8.58 11.01 -7.56
C GLY A 194 -7.56 10.77 -8.66
N PRO A 195 -6.67 11.75 -8.96
CA PRO A 195 -5.67 11.59 -10.03
C PRO A 195 -4.79 10.34 -9.91
N PRO A 196 -4.18 10.00 -8.75
CA PRO A 196 -3.34 8.80 -8.65
C PRO A 196 -4.16 7.50 -8.81
N ILE A 197 -5.37 7.44 -8.24
CA ILE A 197 -6.22 6.25 -8.40
C ILE A 197 -6.66 6.07 -9.86
N ALA A 198 -7.05 7.16 -10.52
CA ALA A 198 -7.46 7.13 -11.93
C ALA A 198 -6.31 6.72 -12.85
N ALA A 199 -5.08 7.16 -12.56
CA ALA A 199 -3.90 6.83 -13.35
C ALA A 199 -3.47 5.36 -13.19
N GLY A 200 -3.56 4.81 -11.99
CA GLY A 200 -3.17 3.41 -11.72
C GLY A 200 -4.27 2.39 -11.97
N CYS A 201 -5.53 2.68 -11.63
CA CYS A 201 -6.66 1.79 -11.82
C CYS A 201 -7.95 2.58 -12.14
N PRO A 202 -8.20 2.93 -13.41
CA PRO A 202 -9.36 3.73 -13.83
C PRO A 202 -10.72 3.15 -13.40
N ALA A 203 -10.84 1.82 -13.40
CA ALA A 203 -12.05 1.13 -12.97
C ALA A 203 -12.35 1.36 -11.48
N LEU A 204 -11.32 1.31 -10.64
CA LEU A 204 -11.46 1.59 -9.21
C LEU A 204 -11.85 3.05 -8.95
N TRP A 205 -11.24 4.00 -9.67
CA TRP A 205 -11.63 5.40 -9.55
C TRP A 205 -13.09 5.64 -9.92
N THR A 206 -13.55 5.05 -11.02
CA THR A 206 -14.96 5.14 -11.46
C THR A 206 -15.91 4.63 -10.38
N TYR A 207 -15.58 3.50 -9.74
CA TYR A 207 -16.34 2.95 -8.62
C TYR A 207 -16.34 3.85 -7.38
N LEU A 208 -15.19 4.42 -7.01
CA LEU A 208 -15.07 5.29 -5.84
C LEU A 208 -15.77 6.64 -6.04
N GLN A 209 -15.71 7.22 -7.24
CA GLN A 209 -16.29 8.52 -7.54
C GLN A 209 -17.80 8.52 -7.25
N GLN A 210 -18.53 7.51 -7.73
CA GLN A 210 -19.97 7.37 -7.48
C GLN A 210 -20.31 7.30 -5.98
N ARG A 211 -19.45 6.64 -5.19
CA ARG A 211 -19.63 6.50 -3.74
C ARG A 211 -19.25 7.76 -2.99
N LEU A 212 -18.23 8.49 -3.44
CA LEU A 212 -17.86 9.79 -2.90
C LEU A 212 -18.98 10.82 -3.12
N ASP A 213 -19.63 10.80 -4.28
CA ASP A 213 -20.79 11.66 -4.57
C ASP A 213 -21.96 11.32 -3.65
N HIS A 214 -22.24 10.04 -3.43
CA HIS A 214 -23.25 9.63 -2.45
C HIS A 214 -22.87 10.09 -1.03
N ALA A 215 -21.63 9.85 -0.58
CA ALA A 215 -21.13 10.27 0.73
C ALA A 215 -21.26 11.79 0.94
N ARG A 216 -21.14 12.59 -0.13
CA ARG A 216 -21.34 14.03 -0.09
C ARG A 216 -22.77 14.38 0.30
N THR A 217 -23.76 13.68 -0.25
CA THR A 217 -25.17 13.85 0.12
C THR A 217 -25.48 13.42 1.55
N GLN A 218 -24.66 12.54 2.13
CA GLN A 218 -24.81 12.05 3.51
C GLN A 218 -24.07 12.91 4.55
N GLY A 219 -23.34 13.95 4.14
CA GLY A 219 -22.60 14.82 5.07
C GLY A 219 -21.38 14.15 5.70
N TRP A 220 -20.73 13.22 4.98
CA TRP A 220 -19.58 12.46 5.48
C TRP A 220 -18.23 13.19 5.32
N PHE A 221 -18.24 14.49 5.04
CA PHE A 221 -17.03 15.32 4.93
C PHE A 221 -16.98 16.33 6.06
N GLY A 222 -15.77 16.78 6.43
CA GLY A 222 -15.55 17.64 7.59
C GLY A 222 -15.66 19.15 7.32
N ALA A 223 -15.77 19.53 6.04
CA ALA A 223 -15.90 20.91 5.59
C ALA A 223 -16.67 20.96 4.26
#